data_AF-A0A7Z0LHI5-F1
#
_entry.id   AF-A0A7Z0LHI5-F1
#
_cell.length_a   1.000
_cell.length_b   1.000
_cell.length_c   1.000
_cell.angle_alpha   90.00
_cell.angle_beta   90.00
_cell.angle_gamma   90.00
#
_symmetry.space_group_name_H-M   'P 1'
#
loop_
_entity.id
_entity.type
_entity.pdbx_description
1 polymer ?
#
loop_
_entity_poly.entity_id
_entity_poly.type
_entity_poly.pdbx_seq_one_letter_code
_entity_poly.pdbx_strand_id
1 'polypeptide(L)'
;HTDAVAVSAITNGKVLPKGSMSILEGESLLNDAAGIISFKIAVTALVTGAFSAINAIEQFIISTIIGILVGAIFGIIVVRIRIYLTANKGLKDNNTLTFIQLLTLFAIYYIAETLHASGIIAVVVAGLIHGLERDRLIRAQTELQMNFTQIWNTFS
;
A
#
# COMPACT_ATOMS: atom_id res chain seq x y z
N HIS A 1 -7.79 -19.71 -27.28
CA HIS A 1 -9.14 -19.52 -26.71
C HIS A 1 -10.12 -20.45 -27.43
N THR A 2 -10.39 -21.66 -26.92
CA THR A 2 -11.56 -22.51 -27.27
C THR A 2 -11.43 -23.90 -26.62
N ASP A 3 -11.41 -24.01 -25.29
CA ASP A 3 -11.61 -25.33 -24.66
C ASP A 3 -12.39 -25.26 -23.33
N ALA A 4 -12.33 -24.16 -22.59
CA ALA A 4 -13.07 -24.00 -21.33
C ALA A 4 -14.60 -24.04 -21.50
N VAL A 5 -15.13 -23.55 -22.62
CA VAL A 5 -16.58 -23.54 -22.89
C VAL A 5 -17.07 -24.92 -23.36
N ALA A 6 -16.22 -25.69 -24.05
CA ALA A 6 -16.57 -27.03 -24.53
C ALA A 6 -16.64 -28.04 -23.36
N VAL A 7 -15.74 -27.91 -22.38
CA VAL A 7 -15.75 -28.77 -21.19
C VAL A 7 -17.02 -28.56 -20.35
N SER A 8 -17.56 -27.33 -20.30
CA SER A 8 -18.79 -27.02 -19.56
C SER A 8 -20.06 -27.69 -20.14
N ALA A 9 -20.05 -28.09 -21.42
CA ALA A 9 -21.18 -28.77 -22.04
C ALA A 9 -21.11 -30.30 -21.86
N ILE A 10 -19.93 -30.85 -21.58
CA ILE A 10 -19.67 -32.30 -21.52
C ILE A 10 -19.66 -32.83 -20.07
N THR A 11 -19.57 -31.97 -19.06
CA THR A 11 -19.75 -32.35 -17.65
C THR A 11 -21.23 -32.64 -17.34
N ASN A 12 -21.66 -33.81 -17.81
CA ASN A 12 -22.84 -34.56 -17.43
C ASN A 12 -23.06 -34.58 -15.91
N GLY A 13 -23.73 -33.55 -15.37
CA GLY A 13 -24.39 -33.60 -14.06
C GLY A 13 -23.51 -33.89 -12.84
N LYS A 14 -22.17 -33.82 -12.94
CA LYS A 14 -21.30 -33.90 -11.76
C LYS A 14 -21.16 -32.51 -11.17
N VAL A 15 -21.86 -32.30 -10.06
CA VAL A 15 -21.74 -31.16 -9.16
C VAL A 15 -20.26 -30.95 -8.87
N LEU A 16 -19.65 -29.95 -9.51
CA LEU A 16 -18.29 -29.52 -9.19
C LEU A 16 -18.30 -29.05 -7.72
N PRO A 17 -17.37 -29.55 -6.87
CA PRO A 17 -17.33 -29.19 -5.46
C PRO A 17 -17.31 -27.67 -5.29
N LYS A 18 -18.11 -27.15 -4.37
CA LYS A 18 -18.14 -25.71 -4.03
C LYS A 18 -16.71 -25.24 -3.76
N GLY A 19 -16.19 -24.34 -4.59
CA GLY A 19 -14.84 -23.77 -4.46
C GLY A 19 -13.88 -24.08 -5.62
N SER A 20 -14.14 -25.09 -6.45
CA SER A 20 -13.26 -25.37 -7.61
C SER A 20 -13.24 -24.22 -8.62
N MET A 21 -14.34 -23.48 -8.75
CA MET A 21 -14.44 -22.35 -9.67
C MET A 21 -13.68 -21.12 -9.17
N SER A 22 -13.70 -20.84 -7.85
CA SER A 22 -12.96 -19.70 -7.29
C SER A 22 -11.46 -19.95 -7.23
N ILE A 23 -11.03 -21.22 -7.09
CA ILE A 23 -9.62 -21.60 -7.19
C ILE A 23 -9.12 -21.40 -8.63
N LEU A 24 -9.90 -21.84 -9.62
CA LEU A 24 -9.53 -21.68 -11.03
C LEU A 24 -9.54 -20.20 -11.47
N GLU A 25 -10.47 -19.39 -10.97
CA GLU A 25 -10.44 -17.93 -11.15
C GLU A 25 -9.20 -17.30 -10.49
N GLY A 26 -8.84 -17.76 -9.29
CA GLY A 26 -7.63 -17.33 -8.59
C GLY A 26 -6.35 -17.67 -9.36
N GLU A 27 -6.23 -18.89 -9.87
CA GLU A 27 -5.09 -19.30 -10.71
C GLU A 27 -5.02 -18.51 -12.01
N SER A 28 -6.16 -18.25 -12.66
CA SER A 28 -6.21 -17.47 -13.90
C SER A 28 -5.80 -16.00 -13.67
N LEU A 29 -6.22 -15.39 -12.57
CA LEU A 29 -5.83 -14.02 -12.21
C LEU A 29 -4.33 -13.91 -11.91
N LEU A 30 -3.77 -14.90 -11.21
CA LEU A 30 -2.33 -14.96 -10.93
C LEU A 30 -1.52 -15.14 -12.21
N ASN A 31 -2.00 -15.97 -13.14
CA ASN A 31 -1.36 -16.19 -14.43
C ASN A 31 -1.33 -14.91 -15.29
N ASP A 32 -2.40 -14.13 -15.28
CA ASP A 32 -2.47 -12.88 -16.05
C ASP A 32 -1.53 -11.79 -15.47
N ALA A 33 -1.48 -11.67 -14.15
CA ALA A 33 -0.54 -10.79 -13.46
C ALA A 33 0.93 -11.18 -13.71
N ALA A 34 1.24 -12.48 -13.64
CA ALA A 34 2.58 -13.01 -13.93
C ALA A 34 3.00 -12.76 -15.39
N GLY A 35 2.06 -12.86 -16.33
CA GLY A 35 2.28 -12.55 -17.75
C GLY A 35 2.67 -11.09 -17.98
N ILE A 36 1.93 -10.15 -17.37
CA ILE A 36 2.21 -8.71 -17.49
C ILE A 36 3.57 -8.34 -16.89
N ILE A 37 3.89 -8.88 -15.71
CA ILE A 37 5.18 -8.63 -15.04
C ILE A 37 6.33 -9.18 -15.88
N SER A 38 6.21 -10.41 -16.39
CA SER A 38 7.22 -11.04 -17.24
C SER A 38 7.44 -10.26 -18.53
N PHE A 39 6.37 -9.77 -19.16
CA PHE A 39 6.45 -8.94 -20.36
C PHE A 39 7.17 -7.61 -20.08
N LYS A 40 6.87 -6.94 -18.96
CA LYS A 40 7.59 -5.72 -18.55
C LYS A 40 9.09 -5.97 -18.37
N ILE A 41 9.48 -7.08 -17.75
CA ILE A 41 10.89 -7.45 -17.56
C ILE A 41 11.58 -7.69 -18.90
N ALA A 42 10.93 -8.43 -19.80
CA ALA A 42 11.45 -8.71 -21.14
C ALA A 42 11.64 -7.44 -21.98
N VAL A 43 10.66 -6.54 -21.98
CA VAL A 43 10.77 -5.24 -22.68
C VAL A 43 11.87 -4.36 -22.07
N THR A 44 11.96 -4.32 -20.74
CA THR A 44 13.02 -3.56 -20.06
C THR A 44 14.41 -4.08 -20.41
N ALA A 45 14.59 -5.40 -20.45
CA ALA A 45 15.85 -6.04 -20.84
C ALA A 45 16.21 -5.78 -22.31
N LEU A 46 15.21 -5.81 -23.21
CA LEU A 46 15.40 -5.52 -24.64
C LEU A 46 15.80 -4.06 -24.89
N VAL A 47 15.14 -3.12 -24.20
CA VAL A 47 15.32 -1.67 -24.43
C VAL A 47 16.63 -1.14 -23.85
N THR A 48 17.11 -1.73 -22.75
CA THR A 48 18.25 -1.16 -22.02
C THR A 48 19.63 -1.53 -22.59
N GLY A 49 19.81 -2.68 -23.26
CA GLY A 49 20.94 -3.03 -24.14
C GLY A 49 22.39 -2.99 -23.58
N ALA A 50 22.62 -2.36 -22.44
CA ALA A 50 23.89 -2.15 -21.76
C ALA A 50 23.61 -1.95 -20.27
N PHE A 51 23.38 -3.04 -19.54
CA PHE A 51 23.18 -2.99 -18.10
C PHE A 51 24.53 -2.75 -17.40
N SER A 52 24.84 -1.50 -17.08
CA SER A 52 25.85 -1.20 -16.07
C SER A 52 25.22 -1.41 -14.70
N ALA A 53 25.43 -2.59 -14.13
CA ALA A 53 24.94 -2.92 -12.78
C ALA A 53 25.40 -1.89 -11.74
N ILE A 54 26.61 -1.34 -11.92
CA ILE A 54 27.18 -0.30 -11.06
C ILE A 54 26.35 0.99 -11.13
N ASN A 55 26.01 1.47 -12.33
CA ASN A 55 25.22 2.69 -12.49
C ASN A 55 23.79 2.50 -11.96
N ALA A 56 23.22 1.31 -12.16
CA ALA A 56 21.89 0.98 -11.63
C ALA A 56 21.86 0.98 -10.10
N ILE A 57 22.91 0.43 -9.45
CA ILE A 57 23.05 0.45 -7.99
C ILE A 57 23.21 1.87 -7.46
N GLU A 58 24.04 2.69 -8.10
CA GLU A 58 24.26 4.09 -7.69
C GLU A 58 22.96 4.90 -7.78
N GLN A 59 22.27 4.84 -8.92
CA GLN A 59 20.98 5.50 -9.09
C GLN A 59 19.93 4.99 -8.09
N PHE A 60 19.92 3.69 -7.81
CA PHE A 60 19.03 3.11 -6.82
C PHE A 60 19.28 3.68 -5.41
N ILE A 61 20.55 3.79 -4.99
CA ILE A 61 20.91 4.34 -3.68
C ILE A 61 20.48 5.82 -3.59
N ILE A 62 20.81 6.63 -4.60
CA ILE A 62 20.46 8.05 -4.63
C ILE A 62 18.94 8.22 -4.60
N SER A 63 18.23 7.49 -5.46
CA SER A 63 16.76 7.55 -5.56
C SER A 63 16.08 7.08 -4.26
N THR A 64 16.67 6.12 -3.56
CA THR A 64 16.20 5.66 -2.24
C THR A 64 16.36 6.75 -1.18
N ILE A 65 17.53 7.40 -1.09
CA ILE A 65 17.79 8.45 -0.11
C ILE A 65 16.85 9.64 -0.32
N ILE A 66 16.70 10.09 -1.57
CA ILE A 66 15.77 11.17 -1.91
C ILE A 66 14.33 10.74 -1.61
N GLY A 67 13.97 9.47 -1.89
CA GLY A 67 12.66 8.91 -1.58
C GLY A 67 12.34 8.95 -0.09
N ILE A 68 13.32 8.63 0.77
CA ILE A 68 13.18 8.73 2.23
C ILE A 68 12.91 10.18 2.65
N LEU A 69 13.67 11.15 2.12
CA LEU A 69 13.50 12.56 2.44
C LEU A 69 12.12 13.08 2.00
N VAL A 70 11.70 12.77 0.78
CA VAL A 70 10.40 13.15 0.24
C VAL A 70 9.27 12.52 1.06
N GLY A 71 9.36 11.21 1.33
CA GLY A 71 8.38 10.50 2.16
C GLY A 71 8.26 11.07 3.57
N ALA A 72 9.38 11.44 4.18
CA ALA A 72 9.39 12.07 5.50
C ALA A 72 8.74 13.45 5.50
N ILE A 73 9.14 14.32 4.57
CA ILE A 73 8.62 15.70 4.48
C ILE A 73 7.11 15.68 4.18
N PHE A 74 6.70 14.99 3.12
CA PHE A 74 5.30 14.97 2.70
C PHE A 74 4.42 14.15 3.64
N GLY A 75 4.94 13.07 4.23
CA GLY A 75 4.24 12.32 5.27
C GLY A 75 3.85 13.23 6.46
N ILE A 76 4.79 14.02 6.97
CA ILE A 76 4.52 14.97 8.08
C ILE A 76 3.51 16.05 7.66
N ILE A 77 3.66 16.61 6.45
CA ILE A 77 2.74 17.64 5.94
C ILE A 77 1.31 17.10 5.87
N VAL A 78 1.13 15.88 5.35
CA VAL A 78 -0.20 15.28 5.23
C VAL A 78 -0.81 14.98 6.59
N VAL A 79 -0.04 14.46 7.53
CA VAL A 79 -0.50 14.28 8.93
C VAL A 79 -1.04 15.60 9.47
N ARG A 80 -0.28 16.70 9.33
CA ARG A 80 -0.70 18.01 9.83
C ARG A 80 -1.97 18.51 9.15
N ILE A 81 -2.09 18.34 7.84
CA ILE A 81 -3.30 18.71 7.09
C ILE A 81 -4.50 17.88 7.60
N ARG A 82 -4.32 16.58 7.81
CA ARG A 82 -5.38 15.69 8.31
C ARG A 82 -5.85 16.09 9.70
N ILE A 83 -4.93 16.38 10.62
CA ILE A 83 -5.24 16.86 11.97
C ILE A 83 -5.99 18.20 11.89
N TYR A 84 -5.51 19.14 11.08
CA TYR A 84 -6.16 20.45 10.89
C TYR A 84 -7.59 20.31 10.34
N LEU A 85 -7.81 19.47 9.33
CA LEU A 85 -9.13 19.23 8.74
C LEU A 85 -10.09 18.58 9.75
N THR A 86 -9.59 17.66 10.58
CA THR A 86 -10.41 16.98 11.59
C THR A 86 -10.78 17.94 12.73
N ALA A 87 -9.82 18.77 13.18
CA ALA A 87 -9.99 19.69 14.29
C ALA A 87 -10.85 20.93 13.92
N ASN A 88 -10.63 21.54 12.76
CA ASN A 88 -11.28 22.80 12.39
C ASN A 88 -12.54 22.63 11.53
N LYS A 89 -12.66 21.57 10.73
CA LYS A 89 -13.80 21.40 9.80
C LYS A 89 -14.81 20.35 10.24
N GLY A 90 -14.59 19.68 11.37
CA GLY A 90 -15.53 18.69 11.89
C GLY A 90 -15.74 17.47 10.98
N LEU A 91 -14.79 17.20 10.06
CA LEU A 91 -14.80 16.04 9.18
C LEU A 91 -14.63 14.76 10.01
N LYS A 92 -15.75 14.15 10.38
CA LYS A 92 -15.83 12.88 11.12
C LYS A 92 -16.28 11.70 10.26
N ASP A 93 -16.54 11.94 8.98
CA ASP A 93 -16.95 10.87 8.07
C ASP A 93 -15.76 9.96 7.74
N ASN A 94 -15.85 8.71 8.20
CA ASN A 94 -14.82 7.69 8.04
C ASN A 94 -14.56 7.36 6.56
N ASN A 95 -15.58 7.46 5.69
CA ASN A 95 -15.41 7.21 4.26
C ASN A 95 -14.52 8.28 3.62
N THR A 96 -14.80 9.55 3.89
CA THR A 96 -14.01 10.68 3.39
C THR A 96 -12.55 10.61 3.89
N LEU A 97 -12.32 10.29 5.16
CA LEU A 97 -10.97 10.14 5.72
C LEU A 97 -10.19 8.99 5.08
N THR A 98 -10.86 7.88 4.77
CA THR A 98 -10.25 6.72 4.10
C THR A 98 -9.88 7.06 2.65
N PHE A 99 -10.74 7.80 1.95
CA PHE A 99 -10.47 8.26 0.59
C PHE A 99 -9.27 9.22 0.54
N ILE A 100 -9.19 10.18 1.48
CA ILE A 100 -8.02 11.08 1.60
C ILE A 100 -6.74 10.29 1.88
N GLN A 101 -6.81 9.24 2.70
CA GLN A 101 -5.66 8.38 2.98
C GLN A 101 -5.17 7.66 1.72
N LEU A 102 -6.08 7.10 0.91
CA LEU A 102 -5.71 6.49 -0.36
C LEU A 102 -5.11 7.51 -1.33
N LEU A 103 -5.76 8.67 -1.48
CA LEU A 103 -5.27 9.75 -2.33
C LEU A 103 -3.86 10.22 -1.93
N THR A 104 -3.60 10.28 -0.63
CA THR A 104 -2.28 10.63 -0.07
C THR A 104 -1.19 9.70 -0.58
N LEU A 105 -1.43 8.39 -0.55
CA LEU A 105 -0.44 7.40 -1.00
C LEU A 105 -0.09 7.63 -2.48
N PHE A 106 -1.09 7.87 -3.32
CA PHE A 106 -0.88 8.18 -4.74
C PHE A 106 -0.18 9.53 -4.96
N ALA A 107 -0.54 10.56 -4.19
CA ALA A 107 0.07 11.89 -4.30
C ALA A 107 1.55 11.86 -3.91
N ILE A 108 1.91 11.20 -2.81
CA ILE A 108 3.30 11.06 -2.36
C ILE A 108 4.11 10.26 -3.38
N TYR A 109 3.54 9.15 -3.88
CA TYR A 109 4.17 8.36 -4.94
C TYR A 109 4.48 9.22 -6.16
N TYR A 110 3.49 9.95 -6.67
CA TYR A 110 3.63 10.78 -7.87
C TYR A 110 4.66 11.90 -7.68
N ILE A 111 4.62 12.61 -6.56
CA ILE A 111 5.58 13.68 -6.25
C ILE A 111 7.01 13.13 -6.20
N ALA A 112 7.21 11.98 -5.57
CA ALA A 112 8.53 11.34 -5.52
C ALA A 112 9.04 10.96 -6.91
N GLU A 113 8.20 10.36 -7.76
CA GLU A 113 8.56 10.02 -9.15
C GLU A 113 8.93 11.28 -9.96
N THR A 114 8.20 12.39 -9.81
CA THR A 114 8.52 13.66 -10.48
C THR A 114 9.86 14.26 -10.05
N LEU A 115 10.36 13.88 -8.87
CA LEU A 115 11.66 14.28 -8.33
C LEU A 115 12.76 13.24 -8.61
N HIS A 116 12.50 12.25 -9.48
CA HIS A 116 13.39 11.12 -9.77
C HIS A 116 13.76 10.29 -8.52
N ALA A 117 12.90 10.34 -7.49
CA ALA A 117 13.04 9.60 -6.25
C ALA A 117 12.21 8.32 -6.27
N SER A 118 12.53 7.36 -5.40
CA SER A 118 11.79 6.11 -5.33
C SER A 118 10.43 6.36 -4.68
N GLY A 119 9.37 6.40 -5.51
CA GLY A 119 8.00 6.61 -5.04
C GLY A 119 7.52 5.54 -4.06
N ILE A 120 7.94 4.29 -4.26
CA ILE A 120 7.62 3.19 -3.36
C ILE A 120 8.22 3.45 -1.97
N ILE A 121 9.52 3.79 -1.91
CA ILE A 121 10.22 4.11 -0.66
C ILE A 121 9.55 5.31 0.02
N ALA A 122 9.23 6.36 -0.73
CA ALA A 122 8.59 7.56 -0.19
C ALA A 122 7.24 7.25 0.48
N VAL A 123 6.40 6.43 -0.16
CA VAL A 123 5.11 6.01 0.40
C VAL A 123 5.30 5.12 1.64
N VAL A 124 6.25 4.20 1.62
CA VAL A 124 6.55 3.32 2.78
C VAL A 124 7.00 4.16 3.98
N VAL A 125 7.90 5.12 3.78
CA VAL A 125 8.37 6.02 4.85
C VAL A 125 7.25 6.89 5.39
N ALA A 126 6.41 7.46 4.52
CA ALA A 126 5.22 8.21 4.94
C ALA A 126 4.25 7.34 5.75
N GLY A 127 4.02 6.10 5.31
CA GLY A 127 3.19 5.12 6.02
C GLY A 127 3.76 4.72 7.38
N LEU A 128 5.08 4.54 7.48
CA LEU A 128 5.76 4.24 8.75
C LEU A 128 5.61 5.39 9.75
N ILE A 129 5.76 6.64 9.31
CA ILE A 129 5.53 7.83 10.15
C ILE A 129 4.09 7.84 10.67
N HIS A 130 3.12 7.61 9.79
CA HIS A 130 1.70 7.48 10.17
C HIS A 130 1.44 6.33 11.17
N GLY A 131 2.10 5.18 10.99
CA GLY A 131 1.98 4.02 11.86
C GLY A 131 2.56 4.27 13.25
N LEU A 132 3.78 4.83 13.31
CA LEU A 132 4.45 5.17 14.57
C LEU A 132 3.65 6.20 15.39
N GLU A 133 3.00 7.15 14.73
CA GLU A 133 2.14 8.12 15.40
C GLU A 133 0.85 7.49 15.96
N ARG A 134 0.22 6.57 15.20
CA ARG A 134 -0.92 5.79 15.69
C ARG A 134 -0.55 4.95 16.91
N ASP A 135 0.57 4.26 16.88
CA ASP A 135 1.02 3.42 17.98
C ASP A 135 1.30 4.22 19.26
N ARG A 136 1.86 5.43 19.12
CA ARG A 136 2.09 6.33 20.25
C ARG A 136 0.79 6.84 20.85
N LEU A 137 -0.18 7.22 20.02
CA LEU A 137 -1.50 7.69 20.46
C LEU A 137 -2.29 6.59 21.19
N ILE A 138 -2.25 5.36 20.67
CA ILE A 138 -2.92 4.21 21.30
C ILE A 138 -2.29 3.90 22.65
N ARG A 139 -0.95 3.88 22.75
CA ARG A 139 -0.26 3.64 24.05
C ARG A 139 -0.60 4.70 25.08
N ALA A 140 -0.60 5.98 24.70
CA ALA A 140 -0.95 7.07 25.61
C ALA A 140 -2.41 6.97 26.14
N GLN A 141 -3.36 6.55 25.30
CA GLN A 141 -4.74 6.30 25.74
C GLN A 141 -4.84 5.09 26.68
N THR A 142 -4.10 4.02 26.40
CA THR A 142 -4.10 2.80 27.22
C THR A 142 -3.50 3.07 28.60
N GLU A 143 -2.43 3.86 28.71
CA GLU A 143 -1.87 4.29 30.00
C GLU A 143 -2.86 5.11 30.82
N LEU A 144 -3.56 6.05 30.19
CA LEU A 144 -4.60 6.84 30.87
C LEU A 144 -5.74 5.93 31.38
N GLN A 145 -6.23 4.99 30.56
CA GLN A 145 -7.26 4.06 30.98
C GLN A 145 -6.80 3.17 32.14
N MET A 146 -5.57 2.65 32.10
CA MET A 146 -5.04 1.84 33.21
C MET A 146 -4.94 2.65 34.51
N ASN A 147 -4.52 3.91 34.45
CA ASN A 147 -4.50 4.79 35.62
C ASN A 147 -5.91 5.05 36.19
N PHE A 148 -6.91 5.29 35.32
CA PHE A 148 -8.29 5.47 35.79
C PHE A 148 -8.83 4.20 36.46
N THR A 149 -8.63 3.03 35.86
CA THR A 149 -9.09 1.75 36.45
C THR A 149 -8.42 1.47 37.80
N GLN A 150 -7.15 1.84 37.98
CA GLN A 150 -6.45 1.71 39.26
C GLN A 150 -7.02 2.65 40.34
N ILE A 151 -7.32 3.90 39.98
CA ILE A 151 -7.96 4.85 40.92
C ILE A 151 -9.32 4.32 41.37
N TRP A 152 -10.16 3.87 40.45
CA TRP A 152 -11.49 3.34 40.78
C TRP A 152 -11.45 2.07 41.65
N ASN A 153 -10.49 1.17 41.43
CA ASN A 153 -10.29 -0.01 42.28
C ASN A 153 -9.79 0.30 43.69
N THR A 154 -9.28 1.52 43.93
CA THR A 154 -8.87 1.95 45.28
C THR A 154 -10.05 2.52 46.09
N PHE A 155 -11.14 2.89 45.41
CA PHE A 155 -12.35 3.46 46.02
C PHE A 155 -13.53 2.47 46.13
N SER A 156 -13.40 1.22 45.64
CA SER A 156 -14.34 0.11 45.82
C SER A 156 -13.88 -0.86 46.88
#